data_AF-A0A9P7SYZ7-F1
#
_entry.id   AF-A0A9P7SYZ7-F1
#
_cell.length_a   1.000
_cell.length_b   1.000
_cell.length_c   1.000
_cell.angle_alpha   90.00
_cell.angle_beta   90.00
_cell.angle_gamma   90.00
#
_symmetry.space_group_name_H-M   'P 1'
#
loop_
_entity.id
_entity.type
_entity.pdbx_description
1 polymer ?
#
loop_
_entity_poly.entity_id
_entity_poly.type
_entity_poly.pdbx_seq_one_letter_code
_entity_poly.pdbx_strand_id
1 'polypeptide(L)'
;MSGEDPLRIFMDASAQGLRTFGGEPLKALHLEEALVGAGFTNIHVITKKVPIAAWPRDKHLKTVGMFTRAVILDSLGALAAKPLAALGIPSEDRRALVTQVKRSLNDRRIHRYMKFKDQEFEH
;
A
#
# COMPACT_ATOMS: atom_id res chain seq x y z
N MET A 1 -4.12 3.11 9.45
CA MET A 1 -2.90 2.60 10.11
C MET A 1 -2.23 3.76 10.82
N SER A 2 -1.77 3.55 12.06
CA SER A 2 -0.99 4.57 12.80
C SER A 2 0.28 4.96 12.04
N GLY A 3 0.81 6.15 12.31
CA GLY A 3 2.11 6.60 11.77
C GLY A 3 3.26 5.67 12.15
N GLU A 4 3.19 5.06 13.33
CA GLU A 4 4.21 4.15 13.86
C GLU A 4 4.03 2.69 13.43
N ASP A 5 3.00 2.40 12.62
CA ASP A 5 2.77 1.04 12.14
C ASP A 5 3.91 0.61 11.20
N PRO A 6 4.61 -0.52 11.46
CA PRO A 6 5.76 -0.94 10.66
C PRO A 6 5.44 -1.13 9.18
N LEU A 7 4.23 -1.63 8.88
CA LEU A 7 3.79 -1.81 7.50
C LEU A 7 3.54 -0.45 6.83
N ARG A 8 3.04 0.54 7.58
CA ARG A 8 2.88 1.91 7.05
C ARG A 8 4.23 2.50 6.68
N ILE A 9 5.17 2.48 7.62
CA ILE A 9 6.53 3.00 7.44
C ILE A 9 7.19 2.36 6.21
N PHE A 10 7.08 1.03 6.09
CA PHE A 10 7.63 0.30 4.96
C PHE A 10 6.99 0.69 3.62
N MET A 11 5.66 0.84 3.57
CA MET A 11 4.95 1.23 2.35
C MET A 11 5.28 2.66 1.93
N ASP A 12 5.35 3.58 2.89
CA ASP A 12 5.69 4.99 2.65
C ASP A 12 7.14 5.11 2.12
N ALA A 13 8.09 4.42 2.76
CA ALA A 13 9.48 4.35 2.30
C ALA A 13 9.61 3.67 0.91
N SER A 14 8.83 2.62 0.65
CA SER A 14 8.80 1.95 -0.66
C SER A 14 8.30 2.88 -1.75
N ALA A 15 7.22 3.63 -1.49
CA ALA A 15 6.68 4.61 -2.42
C ALA A 15 7.67 5.75 -2.67
N GLN A 16 8.36 6.24 -1.64
CA GLN A 16 9.40 7.25 -1.80
C GLN A 16 10.59 6.72 -2.61
N GLY A 17 11.05 5.49 -2.33
CA GLY A 17 12.13 4.85 -3.07
C GLY A 17 11.79 4.56 -4.53
N LEU A 18 10.53 4.22 -4.84
CA LEU A 18 10.09 4.03 -6.23
C LEU A 18 10.10 5.35 -7.03
N ARG A 19 9.84 6.49 -6.37
CA ARG A 19 9.90 7.81 -7.00
C ARG A 19 11.30 8.21 -7.44
N THR A 20 12.35 7.75 -6.76
CA THR A 20 13.73 8.04 -7.18
C THR A 20 14.10 7.39 -8.52
N PHE A 21 13.37 6.35 -8.92
CA PHE A 21 13.51 5.70 -10.22
C PHE A 21 12.57 6.28 -11.30
N GLY A 22 11.91 7.41 -11.03
CA GLY A 22 10.90 7.98 -11.92
C GLY A 22 9.55 7.24 -11.91
N GLY A 23 9.36 6.30 -10.98
CA GLY A 23 8.06 5.68 -10.77
C GLY A 23 7.08 6.66 -10.11
N GLU A 24 5.82 6.63 -10.53
CA GLU A 24 4.71 7.29 -9.83
C GLU A 24 3.83 6.24 -9.14
N PRO A 25 4.31 5.59 -8.06
CA PRO A 25 3.50 4.68 -7.29
C PRO A 25 2.25 5.44 -6.81
N LEU A 26 1.08 4.86 -7.06
CA LEU A 26 -0.22 5.44 -6.74
C LEU A 26 -0.65 6.63 -7.60
N LYS A 27 -0.11 6.81 -8.82
CA LYS A 27 -0.61 7.81 -9.79
C LYS A 27 -2.13 7.74 -10.00
N ALA A 28 -2.69 6.54 -10.01
CA ALA A 28 -4.13 6.31 -10.07
C ALA A 28 -4.93 6.98 -8.92
N LEU A 29 -4.31 7.25 -7.76
CA LEU A 29 -4.95 7.98 -6.66
C LEU A 29 -5.08 9.49 -6.90
N HIS A 30 -4.36 10.04 -7.88
CA HIS A 30 -4.42 11.45 -8.31
C HIS A 30 -5.15 11.61 -9.65
N LEU A 31 -5.85 10.56 -10.10
CA LEU A 31 -6.58 10.59 -11.35
C LEU A 31 -7.67 11.68 -11.33
N GLU A 32 -8.20 12.06 -10.15
CA GLU A 32 -9.12 13.19 -9.98
C GLU A 32 -8.58 14.49 -10.56
N GLU A 33 -7.34 14.85 -10.20
CA GLU A 33 -6.71 16.10 -10.63
C GLU A 33 -6.47 16.09 -12.14
N ALA A 34 -6.08 14.94 -12.70
CA ALA A 34 -5.92 14.77 -14.14
C ALA A 34 -7.26 14.91 -14.90
N LEU A 35 -8.34 14.37 -14.34
CA LEU A 35 -9.68 14.44 -14.94
C LEU A 35 -10.28 15.84 -14.87
N VAL A 36 -10.12 16.55 -13.75
CA VAL A 36 -10.49 17.96 -13.63
C VAL A 36 -9.72 18.79 -14.66
N GLY A 37 -8.40 18.57 -14.76
CA GLY A 37 -7.56 19.25 -15.76
C GLY A 37 -7.94 18.95 -17.21
N ALA A 38 -8.55 17.79 -17.47
CA ALA A 38 -9.06 17.39 -18.78
C ALA A 38 -10.50 17.88 -19.06
N GLY A 39 -11.14 18.59 -18.13
CA GLY A 39 -12.47 19.19 -18.30
C GLY A 39 -13.65 18.28 -17.94
N PHE A 40 -13.40 17.11 -17.32
CA PHE A 40 -14.48 16.28 -16.79
C PHE A 40 -15.19 17.00 -15.63
N THR A 41 -16.51 16.98 -15.65
CA THR A 41 -17.37 17.46 -14.56
C THR A 41 -18.03 16.26 -13.87
N ASN A 42 -18.52 16.44 -12.65
CA ASN A 42 -19.21 15.39 -11.86
C ASN A 42 -18.36 14.14 -11.53
N ILE A 43 -17.13 14.33 -11.04
CA ILE A 43 -16.23 13.22 -10.68
C ILE A 43 -16.64 12.62 -9.32
N HIS A 44 -16.89 11.31 -9.28
CA HIS A 44 -17.18 10.56 -8.06
C HIS A 44 -15.98 9.72 -7.62
N VAL A 45 -15.39 10.05 -6.47
CA VAL A 45 -14.28 9.29 -5.88
C VAL A 45 -14.81 8.32 -4.82
N ILE A 46 -14.78 7.03 -5.13
CA ILE A 46 -15.20 5.97 -4.21
C ILE A 46 -13.96 5.43 -3.50
N THR A 47 -13.86 5.70 -2.19
CA THR A 47 -12.77 5.10 -1.39
C THR A 47 -13.16 3.71 -0.90
N LYS A 48 -12.59 2.66 -1.50
CA LYS A 48 -12.73 1.27 -1.07
C LYS A 48 -11.68 0.93 0.00
N LYS A 49 -12.13 0.30 1.08
CA LYS A 49 -11.25 -0.22 2.15
C LYS A 49 -10.90 -1.68 1.86
N VAL A 50 -9.66 -1.92 1.46
CA VAL A 50 -9.16 -3.28 1.18
C VAL A 50 -8.51 -3.84 2.45
N PRO A 51 -9.00 -4.95 3.02
CA PRO A 51 -8.44 -5.51 4.24
C PRO A 51 -7.05 -6.09 3.98
N ILE A 52 -6.23 -6.13 5.04
CA ILE A 52 -4.96 -6.85 5.04
C ILE A 52 -5.10 -7.99 6.05
N ALA A 53 -4.93 -9.23 5.58
CA ALA A 53 -5.13 -10.49 6.32
C ALA A 53 -6.59 -10.94 6.50
N ALA A 54 -6.77 -12.16 7.02
CA ALA A 54 -8.03 -12.91 7.09
C ALA A 54 -8.94 -12.56 8.29
N TRP A 55 -8.92 -11.32 8.74
CA TRP A 55 -9.70 -10.88 9.90
C TRP A 55 -11.16 -10.47 9.61
N PRO A 56 -11.56 -10.04 8.39
CA PRO A 56 -12.97 -9.73 8.12
C PRO A 56 -13.88 -10.95 8.34
N ARG A 57 -15.10 -10.71 8.82
CA ARG A 57 -16.12 -11.76 8.97
C ARG A 57 -16.67 -12.22 7.62
N ASP A 58 -16.87 -11.27 6.72
CA ASP A 58 -17.32 -11.54 5.35
C ASP A 58 -16.31 -12.44 4.61
N LYS A 59 -16.82 -13.48 3.95
CA LYS A 59 -15.99 -14.51 3.31
C LYS A 59 -15.21 -13.95 2.12
N HIS A 60 -15.81 -13.06 1.35
CA HIS A 60 -15.16 -12.45 0.19
C HIS A 60 -14.04 -11.51 0.62
N LEU A 61 -14.31 -10.60 1.56
CA LEU A 61 -13.32 -9.68 2.12
C LEU A 61 -12.19 -10.41 2.85
N LYS A 62 -12.49 -11.54 3.49
CA LYS A 62 -11.45 -12.41 4.08
C LYS A 62 -10.49 -12.93 3.02
N THR A 63 -11.01 -13.44 1.91
CA THR A 63 -10.20 -13.92 0.78
C THR A 63 -9.35 -12.81 0.17
N VAL A 64 -9.96 -11.65 -0.10
CA VAL A 64 -9.23 -10.45 -0.56
C VAL A 64 -8.11 -10.07 0.42
N GLY A 65 -8.38 -10.11 1.72
CA GLY A 65 -7.39 -9.81 2.75
C GLY A 65 -6.23 -10.80 2.79
N MET A 66 -6.49 -12.10 2.56
CA MET A 66 -5.43 -13.11 2.45
C MET A 66 -4.52 -12.86 1.24
N PHE A 67 -5.10 -12.62 0.07
CA PHE A 67 -4.32 -12.29 -1.14
C PHE A 67 -3.52 -11.00 -0.96
N THR A 68 -4.13 -9.97 -0.39
CA THR A 68 -3.45 -8.69 -0.09
C THR A 68 -2.25 -8.91 0.83
N ARG A 69 -2.40 -9.73 1.88
CA ARG A 69 -1.29 -10.08 2.77
C ARG A 69 -0.19 -10.85 2.03
N ALA A 70 -0.54 -11.80 1.17
CA ALA A 70 0.42 -12.59 0.40
C ALA A 70 1.25 -11.69 -0.53
N VAL A 71 0.60 -10.84 -1.33
CA VAL A 71 1.26 -9.88 -2.23
C VAL A 71 2.23 -8.98 -1.47
N ILE A 72 1.83 -8.47 -0.30
CA ILE A 72 2.71 -7.63 0.52
C ILE A 72 3.94 -8.43 0.95
N LEU A 73 3.77 -9.63 1.49
CA LEU A 73 4.87 -10.49 1.97
C LEU A 73 5.87 -10.80 0.86
N ASP A 74 5.39 -11.14 -0.33
CA ASP A 74 6.22 -11.47 -1.49
C ASP A 74 6.97 -10.25 -2.02
N SER A 75 6.39 -9.06 -1.90
CA SER A 75 7.00 -7.81 -2.35
C SER A 75 8.09 -7.28 -1.41
N LEU A 76 8.11 -7.69 -0.13
CA LEU A 76 9.01 -7.09 0.87
C LEU A 76 10.49 -7.17 0.47
N GLY A 77 10.92 -8.31 -0.07
CA GLY A 77 12.31 -8.53 -0.46
C GLY A 77 12.75 -7.59 -1.58
N ALA A 78 11.93 -7.49 -2.65
CA ALA A 78 12.22 -6.64 -3.80
C ALA A 78 12.24 -5.15 -3.43
N LEU A 79 11.25 -4.71 -2.65
CA LEU A 79 11.13 -3.33 -2.19
C LEU A 79 12.29 -2.94 -1.25
N ALA A 80 12.71 -3.86 -0.37
CA ALA A 80 13.87 -3.65 0.50
C ALA A 80 15.21 -3.64 -0.27
N ALA A 81 15.33 -4.43 -1.34
CA ALA A 81 16.58 -4.56 -2.09
C ALA A 81 16.86 -3.36 -3.00
N LYS A 82 15.82 -2.77 -3.60
CA LYS A 82 15.96 -1.68 -4.58
C LYS A 82 15.38 -0.35 -4.08
N PRO A 83 14.06 -0.15 -3.93
CA PRO A 83 13.46 1.09 -3.42
C PRO A 83 14.06 1.62 -2.12
N LEU A 84 14.09 0.83 -1.05
CA LEU A 84 14.61 1.32 0.23
C LEU A 84 16.13 1.58 0.16
N ALA A 85 16.86 0.81 -0.64
CA ALA A 85 18.29 1.03 -0.85
C ALA A 85 18.57 2.35 -1.58
N ALA A 86 17.70 2.74 -2.51
CA ALA A 86 17.81 4.03 -3.22
C ALA A 86 17.58 5.25 -2.31
N LEU A 87 16.99 5.06 -1.13
CA LEU A 87 16.87 6.08 -0.10
C LEU A 87 18.10 6.16 0.82
N GLY A 88 19.14 5.37 0.56
CA GLY A 88 20.34 5.33 1.40
C GLY A 88 20.14 4.61 2.74
N ILE A 89 19.00 3.93 2.96
CA ILE A 89 18.73 3.20 4.20
C ILE A 89 19.74 2.04 4.33
N PRO A 90 20.49 1.93 5.43
CA PRO A 90 21.47 0.85 5.64
C PRO A 90 20.87 -0.55 5.50
N SER A 91 21.68 -1.50 5.02
CA SER A 91 21.22 -2.87 4.75
C SER A 91 20.66 -3.57 5.99
N GLU A 92 21.22 -3.30 7.16
CA GLU A 92 20.72 -3.82 8.44
C GLU A 92 19.34 -3.30 8.82
N ASP A 93 19.12 -1.99 8.67
CA ASP A 93 17.83 -1.35 8.95
C ASP A 93 16.74 -1.84 8.01
N ARG A 94 17.07 -2.03 6.72
CA ARG A 94 16.13 -2.63 5.75
C ARG A 94 15.71 -4.05 6.17
N ARG A 95 16.65 -4.88 6.61
CA ARG A 95 16.36 -6.24 7.10
C ARG A 95 15.55 -6.22 8.39
N ALA A 96 15.87 -5.32 9.31
CA ALA A 96 15.15 -5.15 10.56
C ALA A 96 13.70 -4.74 10.31
N LEU A 97 13.48 -3.76 9.43
CA LEU A 97 12.14 -3.29 9.05
C LEU A 97 11.32 -4.40 8.37
N VAL A 98 11.91 -5.15 7.43
CA VAL A 98 11.23 -6.32 6.82
C VAL A 98 10.82 -7.35 7.89
N THR A 99 11.69 -7.61 8.86
CA THR A 99 11.40 -8.54 9.95
C THR A 99 10.24 -8.02 10.82
N GLN A 100 10.25 -6.73 11.14
CA GLN A 100 9.20 -6.08 11.93
C GLN A 100 7.85 -6.13 11.20
N VAL A 101 7.82 -5.84 9.90
CA VAL A 101 6.62 -5.93 9.06
C VAL A 101 6.08 -7.36 9.03
N LYS A 102 6.94 -8.37 8.82
CA LYS A 102 6.52 -9.79 8.82
C LYS A 102 5.91 -10.19 10.16
N ARG A 103 6.53 -9.81 11.29
CA ARG A 103 5.97 -10.05 12.63
C ARG A 103 4.59 -9.38 12.76
N SER A 104 4.48 -8.13 12.32
CA SER A 104 3.25 -7.35 12.43
C SER A 104 2.12 -7.86 11.52
N LEU A 105 2.43 -8.47 10.38
CA LEU A 105 1.47 -9.12 9.48
C LEU A 105 0.99 -10.49 9.99
N ASN A 106 1.71 -11.08 10.94
CA ASN A 106 1.35 -12.33 11.60
C ASN A 106 0.57 -12.11 12.90
N ASP A 107 0.58 -10.89 13.43
CA ASP A 107 -0.20 -10.54 14.61
C ASP A 107 -1.70 -10.48 14.28
N ARG A 108 -2.42 -11.49 14.77
CA ARG A 108 -3.87 -11.64 14.57
C ARG A 108 -4.71 -10.59 15.30
N ARG A 109 -4.11 -9.81 16.19
CA ARG A 109 -4.79 -8.74 16.94
C ARG A 109 -4.88 -7.44 16.12
N ILE A 110 -4.08 -7.31 15.06
CA ILE A 110 -4.00 -6.08 14.28
C ILE A 110 -4.89 -6.20 13.04
N HIS A 111 -5.91 -5.34 12.96
CA HIS A 111 -6.84 -5.28 11.85
C HIS A 111 -6.56 -4.04 10.99
N ARG A 112 -5.96 -4.24 9.82
CA ARG A 112 -5.58 -3.16 8.91
C ARG A 112 -6.46 -3.13 7.66
N TYR A 113 -6.59 -1.92 7.13
CA TYR A 113 -7.10 -1.65 5.78
C TYR A 113 -6.10 -0.78 5.02
N MET A 114 -5.95 -1.05 3.72
CA MET A 114 -5.48 -0.08 2.73
C MET A 114 -6.67 0.67 2.16
N LYS A 115 -6.50 1.97 1.90
CA LYS A 115 -7.51 2.78 1.20
C LYS A 115 -7.12 2.83 -0.27
N PHE A 116 -7.98 2.29 -1.13
CA PHE A 116 -7.89 2.47 -2.57
C PHE A 116 -8.96 3.47 -2.99
N LYS A 117 -8.56 4.50 -3.74
CA LYS A 117 -9.52 5.37 -4.41
C LYS A 117 -9.83 4.74 -5.76
N ASP A 118 -11.09 4.40 -5.96
CA ASP A 118 -11.66 3.97 -7.23
C ASP A 118 -12.43 5.15 -7.81
N GLN A 119 -12.40 5.34 -9.12
CA GLN A 119 -13.09 6.43 -9.79
C GLN A 119 -14.03 5.86 -10.84
N GLU A 120 -15.32 6.14 -10.68
CA GLU A 120 -16.37 5.73 -11.61
C GLU A 120 -16.83 6.96 -12.40
N PHE A 121 -17.09 6.75 -13.70
CA PHE A 121 -17.49 7.80 -14.64
C PHE A 121 -18.90 7.52 -15.14
N GLU A 122 -19.78 8.52 -15.09
CA GLU A 122 -20.99 8.54 -15.92
C GLU A 122 -20.71 9.44 -17.14
N HIS A 123 -21.06 8.95 -18.34
CA HIS A 123 -20.96 9.69 -19.61
C HIS A 123 -22.12 10.66 -19.79
#